data_AF-A0A1Q3UMH3-F1
#
_entry.id   AF-A0A1Q3UMH3-F1
#
_cell.length_a   1.000
_cell.length_b   1.000
_cell.length_c   1.000
_cell.angle_alpha   90.00
_cell.angle_beta   90.00
_cell.angle_gamma   90.00
#
_symmetry.space_group_name_H-M   'P 1'
#
loop_
_entity.id
_entity.type
_entity.pdbx_description
1 polymer ?
#
loop_
_entity_poly.entity_id
_entity_poly.type
_entity_poly.pdbx_seq_one_letter_code
_entity_poly.pdbx_strand_id
1 'polypeptide(L)'
;MKKASPLCKSVCVAILFLVLAQTTLRAQTTQISTSADFNRARLSIDSLDKQLIKLIGERERVVKAIGLYKAKNNIPPLQAARFQQVLDKAKKAGESEGLSAEFVEDLMNAIHKESLKIENSVKEGNR
;
A
#
# COMPACT_ATOMS: atom_id res chain seq x y z
N MET A 1 -22.64 36.55 4.89
CA MET A 1 -21.59 35.64 5.41
C MET A 1 -22.10 34.98 6.70
N LYS A 2 -22.52 33.71 6.66
CA LYS A 2 -23.05 33.00 7.84
C LYS A 2 -21.87 32.54 8.71
N LYS A 3 -21.74 33.08 9.93
CA LYS A 3 -20.73 32.63 10.91
C LYS A 3 -21.07 31.20 11.33
N ALA A 4 -20.10 30.29 11.20
CA ALA A 4 -20.25 28.91 11.66
C ALA A 4 -20.52 28.87 13.18
N SER A 5 -21.47 28.04 13.60
CA SER A 5 -21.88 27.89 15.00
C SER A 5 -20.73 27.34 15.87
N PRO A 6 -20.65 27.71 17.15
CA PRO A 6 -19.56 27.29 18.04
C PRO A 6 -19.46 25.77 18.17
N LEU A 7 -20.58 25.06 18.03
CA LEU A 7 -20.67 23.61 18.03
C LEU A 7 -19.93 22.96 16.85
N CYS A 8 -20.00 23.57 15.66
CA CYS A 8 -19.31 23.09 14.46
C CYS A 8 -17.77 23.20 14.59
N LYS A 9 -17.28 24.24 15.27
CA LYS A 9 -15.85 24.42 15.53
C LYS A 9 -15.31 23.40 16.54
N SER A 10 -16.04 23.13 17.63
CA SER A 10 -15.66 22.11 18.62
C SER A 10 -15.64 20.70 18.03
N VAL A 11 -16.59 20.36 17.17
CA VAL A 11 -16.63 19.05 16.49
C VAL A 11 -15.45 18.91 15.51
N CYS A 12 -15.13 19.96 14.73
CA CYS A 12 -13.95 19.95 13.86
C CYS A 12 -12.63 19.82 14.64
N VAL A 13 -12.50 20.50 15.78
CA VAL A 13 -11.31 20.38 16.64
C VAL A 13 -11.21 18.99 17.25
N ALA A 14 -12.32 18.40 17.71
CA ALA A 14 -12.34 17.04 18.25
C ALA A 14 -11.97 15.99 17.19
N ILE A 15 -12.47 16.11 15.96
CA ILE A 15 -12.11 15.23 14.84
C ILE A 15 -10.63 15.40 14.48
N LEU A 16 -10.12 16.65 14.48
CA LEU A 16 -8.70 16.91 14.23
C LEU A 16 -7.81 16.26 15.30
N PHE A 17 -8.18 16.35 16.58
CA PHE A 17 -7.46 15.65 17.66
C PHE A 17 -7.52 14.13 17.53
N LEU A 18 -8.67 13.58 17.12
CA LEU A 18 -8.83 12.14 16.95
C LEU A 18 -8.01 11.60 15.77
N VAL A 19 -7.94 12.35 14.66
CA VAL A 19 -7.09 12.04 13.51
C VAL A 19 -5.60 12.19 13.85
N LEU A 20 -5.22 13.24 14.59
CA LEU A 20 -3.84 13.42 15.05
C LEU A 20 -3.40 12.30 16.01
N ALA A 21 -4.28 11.85 16.92
CA ALA A 21 -4.01 10.74 17.82
C ALA A 21 -3.76 9.41 17.06
N GLN A 22 -4.43 9.20 15.93
CA GLN A 22 -4.20 8.03 15.06
C GLN A 22 -2.85 8.08 14.34
N THR A 23 -2.32 9.27 14.04
CA THR A 23 -0.98 9.42 13.42
C THR A 23 0.18 9.29 14.42
N THR A 24 -0.08 9.48 15.72
CA THR A 24 0.92 9.30 16.78
C THR A 24 1.04 7.87 17.28
N LEU A 25 0.22 6.93 16.78
CA LEU A 25 0.43 5.50 16.97
C LEU A 25 1.58 4.98 16.10
N ARG A 26 2.67 5.76 16.00
CA ARG A 26 3.94 5.27 15.50
C ARG A 26 4.36 4.12 16.38
N ALA A 27 4.75 3.02 15.74
CA ALA A 27 5.18 1.77 16.36
C ALA A 27 5.93 2.06 17.67
N GLN A 28 5.30 1.71 18.80
CA GLN A 28 6.04 1.67 20.05
C GLN A 28 7.23 0.76 19.81
N THR A 29 8.43 1.31 19.93
CA THR A 29 9.66 0.52 19.85
C THR A 29 9.70 -0.32 21.12
N THR A 30 9.10 -1.50 21.07
CA THR A 30 9.11 -2.45 22.19
C THR A 30 10.57 -2.75 22.47
N GLN A 31 11.07 -2.33 23.63
CA GLN A 31 12.43 -2.65 24.06
C GLN A 31 12.53 -4.17 24.16
N ILE A 32 13.44 -4.77 23.38
CA ILE A 32 13.68 -6.21 23.40
C ILE A 32 14.75 -6.47 24.45
N SER A 33 14.35 -6.87 25.64
CA SER A 33 15.27 -7.11 26.76
C SER A 33 15.34 -8.59 27.16
N THR A 34 14.37 -9.41 26.74
CA THR A 34 14.32 -10.83 27.05
C THR A 34 14.19 -11.70 25.80
N SER A 35 14.51 -12.99 25.93
CA SER A 35 14.27 -13.98 24.87
C SER A 35 12.79 -14.13 24.53
N ALA A 36 11.90 -13.94 25.51
CA ALA A 36 10.46 -13.96 25.30
C ALA A 36 9.98 -12.78 24.44
N ASP A 37 10.50 -11.57 24.69
CA ASP A 37 10.17 -10.37 23.90
C ASP A 37 10.64 -10.51 22.44
N PHE A 38 11.84 -11.06 22.26
CA PHE A 38 12.40 -11.34 20.94
C PHE A 38 11.52 -12.31 20.14
N ASN A 39 11.07 -13.40 20.76
CA ASN A 39 10.16 -14.36 20.12
C ASN A 39 8.81 -13.72 19.78
N ARG A 40 8.28 -12.85 20.65
CA ARG A 40 7.04 -12.10 20.37
C ARG A 40 7.18 -11.12 19.20
N ALA A 41 8.33 -10.46 19.08
CA ALA A 41 8.62 -9.58 17.95
C ALA A 41 8.63 -10.36 16.62
N ARG A 42 9.20 -11.57 16.59
CA ARG A 42 9.17 -12.44 15.39
C ARG A 42 7.75 -12.85 14.99
N LEU A 43 6.92 -13.25 15.95
CA LEU A 43 5.51 -13.54 15.67
C LEU A 43 4.76 -12.31 15.12
N SER A 44 5.18 -11.11 15.53
CA SER A 44 4.63 -9.86 14.99
C SER A 44 5.06 -9.65 13.53
N ILE A 45 6.32 -9.95 13.18
CA ILE A 45 6.80 -9.96 11.78
C ILE A 45 6.00 -10.97 10.95
N ASP A 46 5.86 -12.22 11.42
CA ASP A 46 5.11 -13.25 10.71
C ASP A 46 3.66 -12.82 10.41
N SER A 47 3.04 -12.13 11.37
CA SER A 47 1.68 -11.58 11.21
C SER A 47 1.64 -10.45 10.17
N LEU A 48 2.63 -9.55 10.18
CA LEU A 48 2.74 -8.47 9.19
C LEU A 48 3.00 -9.02 7.79
N ASP A 49 3.87 -10.02 7.65
CA ASP A 49 4.18 -10.66 6.37
C ASP A 49 2.95 -11.36 5.79
N LYS A 50 2.17 -12.05 6.63
CA LYS A 50 0.90 -12.63 6.21
C LYS A 50 -0.08 -11.57 5.70
N GLN A 51 -0.15 -10.42 6.37
CA GLN A 51 -0.99 -9.30 5.92
C GLN A 51 -0.49 -8.69 4.61
N LEU A 52 0.82 -8.53 4.46
CA LEU A 52 1.45 -8.03 3.25
C LEU A 52 1.11 -8.91 2.03
N ILE A 53 1.27 -10.24 2.16
CA ILE A 53 0.91 -11.19 1.10
C ILE A 53 -0.58 -11.13 0.76
N LYS A 54 -1.44 -11.00 1.77
CA LYS A 54 -2.89 -10.84 1.56
C LYS A 54 -3.21 -9.58 0.76
N LEU A 55 -2.61 -8.44 1.12
CA LEU A 55 -2.80 -7.16 0.44
C LEU A 55 -2.29 -7.20 -1.02
N ILE A 56 -1.13 -7.81 -1.26
CA ILE A 56 -0.63 -8.02 -2.62
C ILE A 56 -1.60 -8.89 -3.42
N GLY A 57 -2.09 -9.99 -2.84
CA GLY A 57 -3.10 -10.83 -3.49
C GLY A 57 -4.41 -10.09 -3.82
N GLU A 58 -4.87 -9.20 -2.95
CA GLU A 58 -6.01 -8.32 -3.19
C GLU A 58 -5.74 -7.35 -4.36
N ARG A 59 -4.57 -6.71 -4.37
CA ARG A 59 -4.11 -5.86 -5.46
C ARG A 59 -4.08 -6.61 -6.79
N GLU A 60 -3.55 -7.82 -6.83
CA GLU A 60 -3.46 -8.60 -8.08
C GLU A 60 -4.83 -9.08 -8.60
N ARG A 61 -5.83 -9.26 -7.73
CA ARG A 61 -7.21 -9.49 -8.18
C ARG A 61 -7.80 -8.28 -8.91
N VAL A 62 -7.50 -7.07 -8.43
CA VAL A 62 -7.87 -5.81 -9.13
C VAL A 62 -7.12 -5.70 -10.46
N VAL A 63 -5.82 -6.02 -10.48
CA VAL A 63 -5.03 -6.07 -11.71
C VAL A 63 -5.63 -7.05 -12.73
N LYS A 64 -6.07 -8.24 -12.30
CA LYS A 64 -6.74 -9.21 -13.19
C LYS A 64 -8.00 -8.62 -13.85
N ALA A 65 -8.82 -7.90 -13.08
CA ALA A 65 -10.00 -7.21 -13.61
C ALA A 65 -9.63 -6.11 -14.61
N ILE A 66 -8.59 -5.33 -14.31
CA ILE A 66 -8.03 -4.33 -15.24
C ILE A 66 -7.50 -5.01 -16.51
N GLY A 67 -6.80 -6.15 -16.38
CA GLY A 67 -6.28 -6.95 -17.48
C GLY A 67 -7.40 -7.47 -18.40
N LEU A 68 -8.51 -7.95 -17.84
CA LEU A 68 -9.71 -8.34 -18.59
C LEU A 68 -10.27 -7.16 -19.40
N TYR A 69 -10.39 -5.99 -18.76
CA TYR A 69 -10.84 -4.78 -19.44
C TYR A 69 -9.88 -4.37 -20.55
N LYS A 70 -8.57 -4.35 -20.28
CA LYS A 70 -7.54 -4.02 -21.28
C LYS A 70 -7.60 -4.96 -22.47
N ALA A 71 -7.70 -6.27 -22.24
CA ALA A 71 -7.80 -7.28 -23.28
C ALA A 71 -9.04 -7.07 -24.16
N LYS A 72 -10.22 -6.85 -23.56
CA LYS A 72 -11.47 -6.58 -24.29
C LYS A 72 -11.39 -5.32 -25.17
N ASN A 73 -10.64 -4.32 -24.73
CA ASN A 73 -10.53 -3.02 -25.42
C ASN A 73 -9.23 -2.87 -26.22
N ASN A 74 -8.47 -3.94 -26.46
CA ASN A 74 -7.20 -3.93 -27.19
C ASN A 74 -6.14 -2.97 -26.60
N ILE A 75 -6.17 -2.74 -25.29
CA ILE A 75 -5.18 -1.91 -24.58
C ILE A 75 -3.99 -2.81 -24.19
N PRO A 76 -2.74 -2.38 -24.42
CA PRO A 76 -1.57 -3.15 -24.01
C PRO A 76 -1.46 -3.22 -22.47
N PRO A 77 -1.03 -4.37 -21.91
CA PRO A 77 -0.74 -4.52 -20.48
C PRO A 77 0.30 -3.49 -19.98
N LEU A 78 1.44 -3.41 -20.66
CA LEU A 78 2.53 -2.50 -20.29
C LEU A 78 2.18 -1.05 -20.61
N GLN A 79 2.22 -0.21 -19.57
CA GLN A 79 2.03 1.24 -19.65
C GLN A 79 3.10 1.95 -18.81
N ALA A 80 4.30 2.12 -19.37
CA ALA A 80 5.50 2.59 -18.65
C ALA A 80 5.28 3.92 -17.90
N ALA A 81 4.68 4.92 -18.56
CA ALA A 81 4.39 6.21 -17.93
C ALA A 81 3.47 6.11 -16.70
N ARG A 82 2.48 5.21 -16.75
CA ARG A 82 1.58 4.97 -15.60
C ARG A 82 2.33 4.31 -14.45
N PHE A 83 3.20 3.36 -14.75
CA PHE A 83 4.00 2.66 -13.74
C PHE A 83 5.02 3.60 -13.09
N GLN A 84 5.68 4.48 -13.86
CA GLN A 84 6.56 5.51 -13.29
C GLN A 84 5.85 6.36 -12.23
N GLN A 85 4.62 6.80 -12.49
CA GLN A 85 3.81 7.55 -11.52
C GLN A 85 3.47 6.73 -10.26
N VAL A 86 3.31 5.40 -10.38
CA VAL A 86 3.09 4.52 -9.22
C VAL A 86 4.38 4.43 -8.41
N LEU A 87 5.51 4.22 -9.08
CA LEU A 87 6.83 4.11 -8.47
C LEU A 87 7.21 5.38 -7.71
N ASP A 88 7.03 6.56 -8.30
CA ASP A 88 7.35 7.85 -7.66
C ASP A 88 6.53 8.07 -6.38
N LYS A 89 5.24 7.67 -6.39
CA LYS A 89 4.38 7.75 -5.21
C LYS A 89 4.80 6.75 -4.14
N ALA A 90 5.17 5.54 -4.55
CA ALA A 90 5.64 4.51 -3.63
C ALA A 90 6.94 4.92 -2.95
N LYS A 91 7.91 5.48 -3.69
CA LYS A 91 9.19 5.98 -3.13
C LYS A 91 8.95 7.04 -2.05
N LYS A 92 8.05 8.00 -2.30
CA LYS A 92 7.66 9.01 -1.30
C LYS A 92 7.00 8.41 -0.05
N ALA A 93 6.15 7.40 -0.23
CA ALA A 93 5.54 6.70 0.90
C ALA A 93 6.59 5.90 1.71
N GLY A 94 7.49 5.19 1.03
CA GLY A 94 8.54 4.43 1.68
C GLY A 94 9.52 5.30 2.45
N GLU A 95 9.85 6.49 1.93
CA GLU A 95 10.67 7.48 2.65
C GLU A 95 10.04 7.85 4.00
N SER A 96 8.72 8.04 4.07
CA SER A 96 8.02 8.37 5.31
C SER A 96 7.99 7.22 6.34
N GLU A 97 8.24 5.99 5.89
CA GLU A 97 8.38 4.78 6.72
C GLU A 97 9.85 4.41 7.00
N GLY A 98 10.81 5.25 6.56
CA GLY A 98 12.24 5.01 6.78
C GLY A 98 12.88 3.98 5.84
N LEU A 99 12.26 3.69 4.69
CA LEU A 99 12.78 2.77 3.68
C LEU A 99 13.62 3.50 2.63
N SER A 100 14.65 2.83 2.10
CA SER A 100 15.44 3.38 0.99
C SER A 100 14.64 3.40 -0.32
N ALA A 101 14.89 4.40 -1.15
CA ALA A 101 14.24 4.51 -2.46
C ALA A 101 14.55 3.31 -3.38
N GLU A 102 15.75 2.74 -3.26
CA GLU A 102 16.20 1.54 -3.99
C GLU A 102 15.38 0.32 -3.59
N PHE A 103 15.21 0.06 -2.28
CA PHE A 103 14.40 -1.06 -1.80
C PHE A 103 12.95 -0.97 -2.29
N VAL A 104 12.35 0.22 -2.20
CA VAL A 104 10.98 0.45 -2.66
C VAL A 104 10.85 0.25 -4.17
N GLU A 105 11.86 0.66 -4.93
CA GLU A 105 11.90 0.43 -6.38
C GLU A 105 11.94 -1.04 -6.74
N ASP A 106 12.84 -1.80 -6.13
CA ASP A 106 12.94 -3.24 -6.36
C ASP A 106 11.66 -3.98 -5.99
N LEU A 107 11.06 -3.64 -4.85
CA LEU A 107 9.79 -4.20 -4.41
C LEU A 107 8.67 -3.90 -5.41
N MET A 108 8.54 -2.66 -5.85
CA MET A 108 7.47 -2.26 -6.77
C MET A 108 7.68 -2.82 -8.18
N ASN A 109 8.93 -2.97 -8.62
CA ASN A 109 9.28 -3.64 -9.87
C ASN A 109 8.90 -5.13 -9.82
N ALA A 110 9.19 -5.82 -8.71
CA ALA A 110 8.81 -7.22 -8.53
C ALA A 110 7.29 -7.41 -8.57
N ILE A 111 6.54 -6.56 -7.86
CA ILE A 111 5.07 -6.58 -7.88
C ILE A 111 4.54 -6.29 -9.29
N HIS A 112 5.09 -5.29 -9.99
CA HIS A 112 4.65 -4.94 -11.34
C HIS A 112 4.89 -6.06 -12.35
N LYS A 113 6.02 -6.76 -12.23
CA LYS A 113 6.34 -7.92 -13.07
C LYS A 113 5.28 -9.02 -12.93
N GLU A 114 4.84 -9.32 -11.70
CA GLU A 114 3.76 -10.28 -11.48
C GLU A 114 2.43 -9.77 -12.05
N SER A 115 2.12 -8.49 -11.87
CA SER A 115 0.92 -7.87 -12.48
C SER A 115 0.89 -8.03 -14.00
N LEU A 116 2.02 -7.78 -14.69
CA LEU A 116 2.11 -7.92 -16.14
C LEU A 116 1.91 -9.38 -16.58
N LYS A 117 2.45 -10.34 -15.83
CA LYS A 117 2.23 -11.78 -16.08
C LYS A 117 0.75 -12.13 -16.02
N ILE A 118 0.04 -11.65 -14.99
CA ILE A 118 -1.40 -11.85 -14.84
C ILE A 118 -2.17 -11.20 -16.01
N GLU A 119 -1.90 -9.94 -16.33
CA GLU A 119 -2.57 -9.26 -17.45
C GLU A 119 -2.33 -9.98 -18.79
N ASN A 120 -1.12 -10.48 -19.03
CA ASN A 120 -0.77 -11.24 -20.24
C ASN A 120 -1.53 -12.57 -20.31
N SER A 121 -1.58 -13.35 -19.22
CA SER A 121 -2.31 -14.62 -19.19
C SER A 121 -3.80 -14.48 -19.52
N VAL A 122 -4.41 -13.37 -19.07
CA VAL A 122 -5.82 -13.07 -19.35
C VAL A 122 -6.02 -12.70 -20.83
N LYS A 123 -5.06 -11.99 -21.42
CA LYS A 123 -5.10 -11.65 -22.85
C LYS A 123 -5.01 -12.89 -23.74
N GLU A 124 -4.24 -13.90 -23.33
CA GLU A 124 -4.10 -15.16 -24.06
C GLU A 124 -5.35 -16.05 -23.98
N GLY A 125 -5.99 -16.14 -22.80
CA GLY A 125 -7.23 -16.91 -22.65
C GLY A 125 -8.46 -16.33 -23.34
N ASN A 126 -8.39 -15.08 -23.83
CA ASN A 126 -9.45 -14.40 -24.59
C ASN A 126 -9.23 -14.43 -26.12
N ARG A 127 -8.15 -15.05 -26.61
CA ARG A 127 -7.93 -15.28 -28.04
C ARG A 127 -8.53 -16.61 -28.48
#